data_AF-Q2KKE2-F1
#
_entry.id   AF-Q2KKE2-F1
#
_cell.length_a   1.000
_cell.length_b   1.000
_cell.length_c   1.000
_cell.angle_alpha   90.00
_cell.angle_beta   90.00
_cell.angle_gamma   90.00
#
_symmetry.space_group_name_H-M   'P 1'
#
loop_
_entity.id
_entity.type
_entity.pdbx_description
1 polymer ?
#
loop_
_entity_poly.entity_id
_entity_poly.type
_entity_poly.pdbx_seq_one_letter_code
_entity_poly.pdbx_strand_id
1 'polypeptide(L)' 'MGITFFLLCCLMMVSVVLVASGVTIHYGVVSLLFAAMFGSALLVVGGGSFMPLVVLL' A
#
# COMPACT_ATOMS: atom_id res chain seq x y z
N MET A 1 4.68 -17.30 5.55
CA MET A 1 4.96 -16.06 4.79
C MET A 1 4.20 -15.93 3.47
N GLY A 2 3.81 -17.02 2.78
CA GLY A 2 3.09 -16.91 1.50
C GLY A 2 1.70 -16.29 1.56
N ILE A 3 0.85 -16.71 2.52
CA ILE A 3 -0.53 -16.22 2.65
C ILE A 3 -0.57 -14.72 3.01
N THR A 4 0.30 -14.29 3.92
CA THR A 4 0.42 -12.89 4.34
C THR A 4 0.88 -11.98 3.19
N PHE A 5 1.83 -12.44 2.39
CA PHE A 5 2.31 -11.71 1.21
C PHE A 5 1.21 -11.57 0.15
N PHE A 6 0.47 -12.66 -0.10
CA PHE A 6 -0.68 -12.65 -1.02
C PHE A 6 -1.76 -11.65 -0.56
N LEU A 7 -2.12 -11.68 0.72
CA LEU A 7 -3.10 -10.74 1.29
C LEU A 7 -2.67 -9.28 1.14
N LEU A 8 -1.41 -8.96 1.47
CA LEU A 8 -0.88 -7.60 1.35
C LEU A 8 -0.89 -7.12 -0.11
N CYS A 9 -0.60 -8.00 -1.07
CA CYS A 9 -0.67 -7.71 -2.50
C CYS A 9 -2.10 -7.42 -2.96
N CYS A 10 -3.08 -8.26 -2.56
CA CYS A 10 -4.48 -8.01 -2.86
C CYS A 10 -4.97 -6.68 -2.29
N LEU A 11 -4.62 -6.39 -1.04
CA LEU A 11 -5.00 -5.15 -0.37
C LEU A 11 -4.39 -3.92 -1.05
N MET A 12 -3.11 -3.99 -1.46
CA MET A 12 -2.46 -2.94 -2.25
C MET A 12 -3.24 -2.66 -3.55
N MET A 13 -3.58 -3.70 -4.31
CA MET A 13 -4.32 -3.56 -5.57
C MET A 13 -5.69 -2.89 -5.36
N VAL A 14 -6.43 -3.28 -4.32
CA VAL A 14 -7.72 -2.66 -3.99
C VAL A 14 -7.54 -1.18 -3.64
N SER A 15 -6.54 -0.83 -2.85
CA SER A 15 -6.27 0.59 -2.54
C SER A 15 -5.90 1.41 -3.78
N VAL A 16 -5.11 0.86 -4.70
CA VAL A 16 -4.78 1.54 -5.98
C VAL A 16 -6.03 1.75 -6.83
N VAL A 17 -6.91 0.75 -6.92
CA VAL A 17 -8.18 0.86 -7.63
C VAL A 17 -9.09 1.90 -6.99
N LEU A 18 -9.11 2.00 -5.65
CA LEU A 18 -9.86 3.04 -4.92
C LEU A 18 -9.33 4.46 -5.19
N VAL A 19 -8.01 4.62 -5.30
CA VAL A 19 -7.38 5.89 -5.69
C VAL A 19 -7.78 6.25 -7.12
N ALA A 20 -7.70 5.30 -8.05
CA ALA A 20 -8.03 5.51 -9.46
C ALA A 20 -9.52 5.79 -9.70
N SER A 21 -10.41 5.25 -8.88
CA SER A 21 -11.86 5.48 -9.00
C SER A 21 -12.31 6.86 -8.49
N GLY A 22 -11.40 7.67 -7.94
CA GLY A 22 -11.66 9.07 -7.66
C GLY A 22 -12.80 9.30 -6.67
N VAL A 23 -13.01 8.38 -5.72
CA VAL A 23 -13.95 8.58 -4.61
C VAL A 23 -13.44 9.79 -3.83
N THR A 24 -13.94 10.98 -4.16
CA THR A 24 -13.83 12.27 -3.43
C THR A 24 -12.45 12.58 -2.81
N ILE A 25 -11.82 13.71 -3.15
CA ILE A 25 -10.43 14.06 -2.78
C ILE A 25 -10.01 13.68 -1.34
N HIS A 26 -10.88 13.85 -0.34
CA HIS A 26 -10.64 13.40 1.03
C HIS A 26 -10.40 11.89 1.20
N TYR A 27 -11.16 11.03 0.53
CA TYR A 27 -10.97 9.58 0.56
C TYR A 27 -9.85 9.12 -0.37
N GLY A 28 -9.56 9.86 -1.45
CA GLY A 28 -8.41 9.60 -2.32
C GLY A 28 -7.07 9.67 -1.58
N VAL A 29 -6.90 10.67 -0.71
CA VAL A 29 -5.69 10.81 0.13
C VAL A 29 -5.56 9.64 1.13
N VAL A 30 -6.67 9.23 1.75
CA VAL A 30 -6.69 8.08 2.66
C VAL A 30 -6.32 6.78 1.93
N SER A 31 -6.85 6.57 0.72
CA SER A 31 -6.51 5.40 -0.10
C SER A 31 -5.07 5.41 -0.59
N LEU A 32 -4.49 6.57 -0.89
CA LEU A 32 -3.07 6.72 -1.20
C LEU A 32 -2.20 6.35 0.00
N LEU A 33 -2.56 6.81 1.20
CA LEU A 33 -1.86 6.45 2.44
C LEU A 33 -1.89 4.93 2.66
N PHE A 34 -3.05 4.31 2.42
CA PHE A 34 -3.23 2.87 2.54
C PHE A 34 -2.39 2.09 1.51
N ALA A 35 -2.33 2.57 0.26
CA ALA A 35 -1.49 1.98 -0.79
C ALA A 35 0.01 2.09 -0.44
N ALA A 36 0.44 3.23 0.09
CA ALA A 36 1.83 3.44 0.52
C ALA A 36 2.20 2.52 1.71
N MET A 37 1.31 2.36 2.68
CA MET A 37 1.52 1.48 3.84
C MET A 37 1.61 0.00 3.43
N PHE A 38 0.70 -0.48 2.56
CA PHE A 38 0.76 -1.86 2.09
C PHE A 38 1.95 -2.14 1.17
N GLY A 39 2.30 -1.19 0.31
CA GLY A 39 3.51 -1.28 -0.51
C GLY A 39 4.77 -1.38 0.35
N SER A 40 4.84 -0.59 1.43
CA SER A 40 5.94 -0.64 2.40
C SER A 40 5.99 -1.98 3.15
N ALA A 41 4.84 -2.49 3.59
CA ALA A 41 4.74 -3.79 4.25
C ALA A 41 5.15 -4.95 3.31
N LEU A 42 4.78 -4.89 2.02
CA LEU A 42 5.23 -5.83 1.01
C LEU A 42 6.74 -5.80 0.80
N LEU A 43 7.33 -4.60 0.76
CA LEU A 43 8.78 -4.42 0.67
C LEU A 43 9.50 -5.05 1.86
N VAL A 44 9.01 -4.81 3.09
CA VAL A 44 9.59 -5.39 4.31
C VAL A 44 9.46 -6.92 4.31
N VAL A 45 8.28 -7.47 4.00
CA VAL A 45 8.04 -8.93 3.95
C VAL A 45 8.82 -9.58 2.80
N GLY A 46 9.05 -8.87 1.70
CA GLY A 46 9.85 -9.30 0.55
C GLY A 46 11.36 -9.18 0.75
N GLY A 47 11.84 -8.70 1.90
CA GLY A 47 13.28 -8.56 2.18
C GLY A 47 13.93 -7.29 1.59
N GLY A 48 13.14 -6.31 1.17
CA GLY A 48 13.59 -5.00 0.73
C GLY A 48 14.00 -4.07 1.89
N SER A 49 14.93 -3.17 1.62
CA SER A 49 15.49 -2.20 2.58
C SER A 49 14.46 -1.15 3.04
N PHE A 50 14.67 -0.58 4.25
CA PHE A 50 13.87 0.45 4.96
C PHE A 50 13.61 1.78 4.21
N MET A 51 14.05 1.92 2.96
CA MET A 51 13.81 3.11 2.14
C MET A 51 12.33 3.54 2.00
N PRO A 52 11.30 2.67 1.97
CA PRO A 52 9.92 3.13 1.83
C PRO A 52 9.37 3.81 3.11
N LEU A 53 9.98 3.60 4.28
CA LEU A 53 9.61 4.34 5.50
C LEU A 53 10.02 5.82 5.43
N VAL A 54 11.08 6.14 4.66
CA VAL A 54 11.51 7.54 4.44
C VAL A 54 10.54 8.28 3.50
N VAL A 55 9.88 7.57 2.58
CA VAL A 55 8.86 8.15 1.69
C VAL A 55 7.54 8.41 2.43
N LEU A 56 7.32 7.74 3.56
CA LEU A 56 6.15 7.93 4.44
C LEU A 56 6.33 9.06 5.47
N LEU A 57 7.53 9.63 5.61
CA LEU A 57 7.95 10.65 6.59
C LEU A 57 7.98 12.04 5.93
#